data_AF-A0A4R3MQV3-F1
#
_entry.id   AF-A0A4R3MQV3-F1
#
_cell.length_a   1.000
_cell.length_b   1.000
_cell.length_c   1.000
_cell.angle_alpha   90.00
_cell.angle_beta   90.00
_cell.angle_gamma   90.00
#
_symmetry.space_group_name_H-M   'P 1'
#
loop_
_entity.id
_entity.type
_entity.pdbx_description
1 polymer ?
#
loop_
_entity_poly.entity_id
_entity_poly.type
_entity_poly.pdbx_seq_one_letter_code
_entity_poly.pdbx_strand_id
1 'polypeptide(L)'
;MSLQEITGILRNYFHLGIIRLVLLGLIICFSYFVVYKKILGGNKKPSKKQIVVGGLLIIYLIMVLGVTFLSRGHYYQGNMNLHFLYSYRQAWNTFNIRNWQFVILNIFMFVPLGFLLPLYHDKFLKKRWTLGAGLLFTLTIETLQLITGRGLFVLDDIFNNFLGAVIGYGLIMGLKTLFNSRRKRVALSVAYFSPLLIVILVFVSIFAYYHSKEFGNLHLNYNYKINMKNTTTVLNAKLNDQRKSFPIYQAPTYTKTTATDFAKDFFSNIQVDIEELEVIPYSIAAVYRVRDHYNTYNMRVNFLDGSYSFTDFSMHEPDLIPMETEEAVLIQSLDNFGIIIPEGASFFGYGNGNYAWNATEYSDDFIIDGSLNVVYYNDNTIKHISNSLVTYKKVRDVLLKSEEEAYKEILAGKFQYLYFGNTINSIAIHGVELSYQLDSKGFYQPVYMFKCTINDMETRIYIPALL
;
A
#
# COMPACT_ATOMS: atom_id res chain seq x y z
N MET A 1 1.23 -4.02 -11.81
CA MET A 1 2.40 -4.60 -12.47
C MET A 1 1.85 -5.48 -13.56
N SER A 2 1.98 -5.05 -14.81
CA SER A 2 1.44 -5.79 -15.93
C SER A 2 2.24 -7.07 -16.14
N LEU A 3 1.65 -8.07 -16.81
CA LEU A 3 2.37 -9.30 -17.14
C LEU A 3 3.62 -9.00 -17.99
N GLN A 4 3.57 -7.96 -18.82
CA GLN A 4 4.67 -7.51 -19.67
C GLN A 4 5.80 -6.83 -18.87
N GLU A 5 5.49 -6.04 -17.84
CA GLU A 5 6.50 -5.48 -16.93
C GLU A 5 7.20 -6.59 -16.15
N ILE A 6 6.43 -7.59 -15.70
CA ILE A 6 6.95 -8.75 -14.99
C ILE A 6 7.86 -9.56 -15.91
N THR A 7 7.46 -9.83 -17.16
CA THR A 7 8.30 -10.56 -18.12
C THR A 7 9.53 -9.77 -18.54
N GLY A 8 9.45 -8.44 -18.66
CA GLY A 8 10.59 -7.56 -18.96
C GLY A 8 11.62 -7.50 -17.83
N ILE A 9 11.16 -7.35 -16.59
CA ILE A 9 12.02 -7.38 -15.39
C ILE A 9 12.62 -8.77 -15.21
N LEU A 10 11.82 -9.84 -15.40
CA LEU A 10 12.34 -11.19 -15.41
C LEU A 10 13.42 -11.30 -16.49
N ARG A 11 13.16 -10.99 -17.76
CA ARG A 11 14.16 -11.15 -18.83
C ARG A 11 15.47 -10.42 -18.57
N ASN A 12 15.44 -9.20 -18.03
CA ASN A 12 16.65 -8.39 -17.81
C ASN A 12 17.42 -8.76 -16.55
N TYR A 13 16.76 -9.27 -15.51
CA TYR A 13 17.40 -9.57 -14.21
C TYR A 13 17.46 -11.06 -13.88
N PHE A 14 16.86 -11.95 -14.68
CA PHE A 14 16.78 -13.38 -14.42
C PHE A 14 18.15 -14.05 -14.41
N HIS A 15 19.03 -13.72 -15.35
CA HIS A 15 20.38 -14.29 -15.41
C HIS A 15 21.24 -13.85 -14.21
N LEU A 16 21.21 -12.57 -13.86
CA LEU A 16 21.89 -12.04 -12.67
C LEU A 16 21.30 -12.61 -11.37
N GLY A 17 19.99 -12.78 -11.33
CA GLY A 17 19.26 -13.47 -10.27
C GLY A 17 19.78 -14.89 -10.10
N ILE A 18 19.74 -15.71 -11.16
CA ILE A 18 20.23 -17.09 -11.14
C ILE A 18 21.69 -17.18 -10.71
N ILE A 19 22.58 -16.34 -11.24
CA ILE A 19 24.00 -16.35 -10.86
C ILE A 19 24.16 -16.07 -9.36
N ARG A 20 23.46 -15.07 -8.82
CA ARG A 20 23.48 -14.76 -7.38
C ARG A 20 22.88 -15.89 -6.54
N LEU A 21 21.80 -16.52 -7.00
CA LEU A 21 21.16 -17.66 -6.35
C LEU A 21 22.12 -18.88 -6.31
N VAL A 22 22.83 -19.16 -7.41
CA VAL A 22 23.82 -20.24 -7.50
C VAL A 22 25.00 -19.97 -6.57
N LEU A 23 25.55 -18.75 -6.56
CA LEU A 23 26.65 -18.36 -5.66
C LEU A 23 26.26 -18.48 -4.19
N LEU A 24 25.05 -18.05 -3.83
CA LEU A 24 24.52 -18.18 -2.46
C LEU A 24 24.32 -19.65 -2.08
N GLY A 25 23.81 -20.48 -3.00
CA GLY A 25 23.70 -21.93 -2.82
C GLY A 25 25.05 -22.61 -2.62
N LEU A 26 26.08 -22.19 -3.37
CA LEU A 26 27.45 -22.67 -3.18
C LEU A 26 28.01 -22.26 -1.81
N ILE A 27 27.74 -21.05 -1.32
CA ILE A 27 28.13 -20.58 0.02
C ILE A 27 27.40 -21.38 1.11
N ILE A 28 26.11 -21.68 0.95
CA ILE A 28 25.33 -22.48 1.90
C ILE A 28 25.83 -23.93 1.92
N CYS A 29 26.08 -24.53 0.76
CA CYS A 29 26.66 -25.87 0.65
C CYS A 29 28.08 -25.93 1.24
N PHE A 30 28.91 -24.92 0.97
CA PHE A 30 30.26 -24.80 1.49
C PHE A 30 30.28 -24.60 3.01
N SER A 31 29.45 -23.71 3.54
CA SER A 31 29.31 -23.49 4.98
C SER A 31 28.77 -24.74 5.69
N TYR A 32 27.77 -25.43 5.13
CA TYR A 32 27.33 -26.73 5.64
C TYR A 32 28.48 -27.75 5.65
N PHE A 33 29.24 -27.88 4.55
CA PHE A 33 30.33 -28.86 4.45
C PHE A 33 31.48 -28.55 5.42
N VAL A 34 31.88 -27.28 5.54
CA VAL A 34 32.93 -26.84 6.45
C VAL A 34 32.50 -27.02 7.91
N VAL A 35 31.29 -26.59 8.28
CA VAL A 35 30.80 -26.71 9.67
C VAL A 35 30.54 -28.17 10.04
N TYR A 36 29.89 -28.95 9.17
CA TYR A 36 29.54 -30.34 9.46
C TYR A 36 30.75 -31.27 9.48
N LYS A 37 31.65 -31.13 8.49
CA LYS A 37 32.76 -32.08 8.28
C LYS A 37 34.04 -31.67 9.02
N LYS A 38 34.32 -30.36 9.09
CA LYS A 38 35.58 -29.85 9.67
C LYS A 38 35.43 -29.44 11.14
N ILE A 39 34.31 -28.85 11.54
CA ILE A 39 34.09 -28.38 12.93
C ILE A 39 33.38 -29.44 13.80
N LEU A 40 32.35 -30.11 13.26
CA LEU A 40 31.53 -31.06 14.01
C LEU A 40 31.95 -32.54 13.84
N GLY A 41 32.99 -32.83 13.04
CA GLY A 41 33.54 -34.18 12.86
C GLY A 41 32.54 -35.22 12.32
N GLY A 42 31.53 -34.79 11.55
CA GLY A 42 30.45 -35.65 11.09
C GLY A 42 30.88 -36.65 10.01
N ASN A 43 30.84 -37.94 10.33
CA ASN A 43 31.16 -39.05 9.39
C ASN A 43 29.93 -39.71 8.73
N LYS A 44 28.71 -39.21 8.97
CA LYS A 44 27.49 -39.86 8.45
C LYS A 44 27.17 -39.38 7.03
N LYS A 45 26.97 -40.34 6.11
CA LYS A 45 26.46 -40.04 4.76
C LYS A 45 24.96 -39.71 4.82
N PRO A 46 24.50 -38.63 4.17
CA PRO A 46 23.08 -38.28 4.16
C PRO A 46 22.28 -39.33 3.37
N SER A 47 21.06 -39.63 3.83
CA SER A 47 20.13 -40.50 3.09
C SER A 47 19.63 -39.83 1.81
N LYS A 48 19.15 -40.61 0.83
CA LYS A 48 18.54 -40.07 -0.41
C LYS A 48 17.44 -39.04 -0.12
N LYS A 49 16.59 -39.30 0.89
CA LYS A 49 15.56 -38.38 1.37
C LYS A 49 16.16 -37.05 1.85
N GLN A 50 17.23 -37.10 2.64
CA GLN A 50 17.89 -35.90 3.17
C GLN A 50 18.54 -35.08 2.07
N ILE A 51 19.09 -35.72 1.03
CA ILE A 51 19.64 -35.04 -0.14
C ILE A 51 18.54 -34.26 -0.87
N VAL A 52 17.40 -34.91 -1.16
CA VAL A 52 16.28 -34.27 -1.88
C VAL A 52 15.66 -33.14 -1.05
N VAL A 53 15.29 -33.40 0.20
CA VAL A 53 14.66 -32.38 1.06
C VAL A 53 15.63 -31.26 1.39
N GLY A 54 16.92 -31.57 1.60
CA GLY A 54 17.97 -30.59 1.81
C GLY A 54 18.18 -29.69 0.59
N GLY A 55 18.18 -30.25 -0.62
CA GLY A 55 18.23 -29.48 -1.87
C GLY A 55 17.04 -28.52 -2.02
N LEU A 56 15.82 -29.00 -1.75
CA LEU A 56 14.62 -28.15 -1.75
C LEU A 56 14.70 -27.03 -0.72
N LEU A 57 15.18 -27.34 0.50
CA LEU A 57 15.38 -26.34 1.54
C LEU A 57 16.40 -25.28 1.14
N ILE A 58 17.50 -25.67 0.50
CA ILE A 58 18.51 -24.73 0.00
C ILE A 58 17.91 -23.81 -1.08
N ILE A 59 17.26 -24.37 -2.09
CA ILE A 59 16.60 -23.57 -3.15
C ILE A 59 15.59 -22.59 -2.52
N TYR A 60 14.79 -23.06 -1.57
CA TYR A 60 13.86 -22.23 -0.81
C TYR A 60 14.57 -21.08 -0.06
N LEU A 61 15.61 -21.37 0.73
CA LEU A 61 16.33 -20.35 1.50
C LEU A 61 16.93 -19.28 0.59
N ILE A 62 17.44 -19.70 -0.57
CA ILE A 62 18.00 -18.80 -1.56
C ILE A 62 16.90 -17.91 -2.17
N MET A 63 15.71 -18.45 -2.47
CA MET A 63 14.58 -17.64 -2.92
C MET A 63 14.14 -16.61 -1.88
N VAL A 64 14.02 -17.01 -0.61
CA VAL A 64 13.64 -16.09 0.49
C VAL A 64 14.64 -14.96 0.61
N LEU A 65 15.94 -15.27 0.68
CA LEU A 65 16.99 -14.26 0.76
C LEU A 65 17.05 -13.38 -0.50
N GLY A 66 16.79 -13.95 -1.67
CA GLY A 66 16.66 -13.19 -2.91
C GLY A 66 15.55 -12.16 -2.85
N VAL A 67 14.34 -12.57 -2.46
CA VAL A 67 13.17 -11.68 -2.37
C VAL A 67 13.38 -10.62 -1.28
N THR A 68 13.92 -10.98 -0.11
CA THR A 68 14.07 -10.04 1.01
C THR A 68 15.20 -9.03 0.84
N PHE A 69 16.26 -9.36 0.09
CA PHE A 69 17.43 -8.46 -0.08
C PHE A 69 17.56 -7.82 -1.46
N LEU A 70 16.99 -8.40 -2.52
CA LEU A 70 17.18 -7.90 -3.90
C LEU A 70 15.99 -7.07 -4.42
N SER A 71 14.82 -7.16 -3.78
CA SER A 71 13.60 -6.45 -4.24
C SER A 71 13.44 -5.03 -3.69
N ARG A 72 14.28 -4.60 -2.72
CA ARG A 72 14.13 -3.33 -2.01
C ARG A 72 15.33 -2.40 -2.29
N GLY A 73 15.05 -1.18 -2.74
CA GLY A 73 16.06 -0.15 -3.02
C GLY A 73 16.70 0.42 -1.74
N HIS A 74 17.87 1.04 -1.89
CA HIS A 74 18.70 1.60 -0.81
C HIS A 74 18.13 2.84 -0.10
N TYR A 75 16.82 3.09 -0.16
CA TYR A 75 16.23 4.38 0.19
C TYR A 75 15.61 4.46 1.60
N TYR A 76 15.61 3.37 2.36
CA TYR A 76 15.13 3.40 3.74
C TYR A 76 16.31 3.56 4.69
N GLN A 77 16.54 4.79 5.16
CA GLN A 77 17.44 5.07 6.28
C GLN A 77 16.96 4.29 7.51
N GLY A 78 17.48 3.07 7.72
CA GLY A 78 17.57 2.32 8.99
C GLY A 78 16.47 2.44 10.05
N ASN A 79 15.23 2.75 9.69
CA ASN A 79 14.19 3.07 10.67
C ASN A 79 13.56 1.78 11.22
N MET A 80 13.43 1.70 12.54
CA MET A 80 12.78 0.58 13.22
C MET A 80 11.33 0.97 13.55
N ASN A 81 10.38 0.08 13.24
CA ASN A 81 9.01 0.22 13.69
C ASN A 81 8.64 -0.93 14.63
N LEU A 82 8.58 -0.61 15.92
CA LEU A 82 8.27 -1.56 16.98
C LEU A 82 6.78 -1.59 17.37
N HIS A 83 5.93 -0.82 16.68
CA HIS A 83 4.49 -0.89 16.91
C HIS A 83 3.93 -2.18 16.32
N PHE A 84 3.59 -3.12 17.21
CA PHE A 84 2.96 -4.38 16.82
C PHE A 84 1.63 -4.14 16.10
N LEU A 85 1.42 -4.86 15.00
CA LEU A 85 0.32 -4.77 14.04
C LEU A 85 0.22 -3.43 13.29
N TYR A 86 1.33 -2.69 13.16
CA TYR A 86 1.37 -1.46 12.36
C TYR A 86 0.93 -1.69 10.90
N SER A 87 1.48 -2.70 10.23
CA SER A 87 1.21 -3.02 8.82
C SER A 87 -0.24 -3.45 8.63
N TYR A 88 -0.79 -4.17 9.61
CA TYR A 88 -2.20 -4.55 9.63
C TYR A 88 -3.12 -3.33 9.76
N ARG A 89 -2.79 -2.39 10.64
CA ARG A 89 -3.57 -1.15 10.81
C ARG A 89 -3.46 -0.24 9.59
N GLN A 90 -2.28 -0.14 8.99
CA GLN A 90 -2.10 0.59 7.74
C GLN A 90 -2.91 -0.05 6.60
N ALA A 91 -2.87 -1.38 6.48
CA ALA A 91 -3.68 -2.13 5.51
C ALA A 91 -5.17 -1.96 5.77
N TRP A 92 -5.60 -1.91 7.04
CA TRP A 92 -6.98 -1.63 7.42
C TRP A 92 -7.41 -0.21 7.06
N ASN A 93 -6.67 0.82 7.51
CA ASN A 93 -7.02 2.22 7.32
C ASN A 93 -7.09 2.62 5.85
N THR A 94 -6.17 2.11 5.02
CA THR A 94 -6.15 2.36 3.57
C THR A 94 -7.06 1.41 2.79
N PHE A 95 -7.39 0.26 3.37
CA PHE A 95 -8.00 -0.90 2.71
C PHE A 95 -7.38 -1.25 1.33
N ASN A 96 -6.08 -0.98 1.17
CA ASN A 96 -5.39 -1.23 -0.08
C ASN A 96 -5.02 -2.72 -0.20
N ILE A 97 -5.44 -3.35 -1.30
CA ILE A 97 -5.17 -4.78 -1.56
C ILE A 97 -3.67 -5.11 -1.54
N ARG A 98 -2.81 -4.19 -1.97
CA ARG A 98 -1.35 -4.38 -1.98
C ARG A 98 -0.79 -4.50 -0.56
N ASN A 99 -1.30 -3.69 0.37
CA ASN A 99 -0.87 -3.74 1.78
C ASN A 99 -1.27 -5.09 2.42
N TRP A 100 -2.49 -5.56 2.15
CA TRP A 100 -2.93 -6.90 2.58
C TRP A 100 -2.12 -8.03 1.94
N GLN A 101 -1.79 -7.92 0.66
CA GLN A 101 -0.94 -8.88 -0.04
C GLN A 101 0.43 -8.99 0.62
N PHE A 102 1.07 -7.88 1.00
CA PHE A 102 2.36 -7.92 1.70
C PHE A 102 2.28 -8.70 3.02
N VAL A 103 1.27 -8.44 3.85
CA VAL A 103 1.06 -9.17 5.11
C VAL A 103 0.86 -10.67 4.87
N ILE A 104 -0.01 -11.03 3.91
CA ILE A 104 -0.33 -12.42 3.60
C ILE A 104 0.89 -13.15 3.02
N LEU A 105 1.61 -12.52 2.08
CA LEU A 105 2.80 -13.10 1.46
C LEU A 105 3.94 -13.31 2.46
N ASN A 106 4.10 -12.45 3.47
CA ASN A 106 5.06 -12.66 4.55
C ASN A 106 4.75 -13.95 5.33
N ILE A 107 3.48 -14.22 5.63
CA ILE A 107 3.07 -15.50 6.24
C ILE A 107 3.41 -16.68 5.31
N PHE A 108 2.99 -16.62 4.05
CA PHE A 108 3.21 -17.70 3.08
C PHE A 108 4.70 -18.00 2.86
N MET A 109 5.56 -16.98 2.89
CA MET A 109 6.99 -17.11 2.67
C MET A 109 7.67 -18.08 3.65
N PHE A 110 7.17 -18.24 4.87
CA PHE A 110 7.76 -19.12 5.90
C PHE A 110 7.06 -20.47 6.07
N VAL A 111 5.92 -20.70 5.40
CA VAL A 111 5.24 -22.00 5.39
C VAL A 111 6.17 -23.13 4.92
N PRO A 112 6.95 -22.98 3.83
CA PRO A 112 7.86 -24.05 3.40
C PRO A 112 8.93 -24.40 4.43
N LEU A 113 9.46 -23.42 5.19
CA LEU A 113 10.46 -23.69 6.24
C LEU A 113 9.89 -24.61 7.33
N GLY A 114 8.69 -24.27 7.83
CA GLY A 114 8.01 -25.08 8.84
C GLY A 114 7.67 -26.49 8.36
N PHE A 115 7.41 -26.64 7.06
CA PHE A 115 7.07 -27.92 6.43
C PHE A 115 8.30 -28.80 6.15
N LEU A 116 9.38 -28.22 5.62
CA LEU A 116 10.56 -28.94 5.16
C LEU A 116 11.50 -29.37 6.29
N LEU A 117 11.63 -28.57 7.36
CA LEU A 117 12.53 -28.90 8.49
C LEU A 117 12.20 -30.25 9.15
N PRO A 118 10.93 -30.56 9.51
CA PRO A 118 10.55 -31.86 10.07
C PRO A 118 10.75 -33.04 9.10
N LEU A 119 10.75 -32.77 7.79
CA LEU A 119 11.05 -33.78 6.77
C LEU A 119 12.55 -34.05 6.65
N TYR A 120 13.38 -33.03 6.86
CA TYR A 120 14.83 -33.11 6.75
C TYR A 120 15.47 -33.93 7.88
N HIS A 121 15.09 -33.69 9.14
CA HIS A 121 15.72 -34.37 10.28
C HIS A 121 14.77 -34.55 11.47
N ASP A 122 14.85 -35.71 12.16
CA ASP A 122 13.92 -36.09 13.23
C ASP A 122 13.93 -35.16 14.44
N LYS A 123 15.04 -34.44 14.68
CA LYS A 123 15.11 -33.37 15.69
C LYS A 123 14.01 -32.32 15.49
N PHE A 124 13.70 -31.97 14.24
CA PHE A 124 12.67 -30.99 13.87
C PHE A 124 11.25 -31.55 13.94
N LEU A 125 11.04 -32.84 14.25
CA LEU A 125 9.72 -33.35 14.62
C LEU A 125 9.25 -32.83 15.99
N LYS A 126 10.17 -32.31 16.81
CA LYS A 126 9.82 -31.63 18.06
C LYS A 126 9.61 -30.15 17.77
N LYS A 127 8.39 -29.65 18.01
CA LYS A 127 7.97 -28.25 17.75
C LYS A 127 9.02 -27.19 18.13
N ARG A 128 9.65 -27.32 19.30
CA ARG A 128 10.64 -26.34 19.80
C ARG A 128 11.81 -26.10 18.84
N TRP A 129 12.24 -27.12 18.10
CA TRP A 129 13.37 -27.00 17.18
C TRP A 129 12.96 -26.36 15.85
N THR A 130 11.80 -26.72 15.31
CA THR A 130 11.31 -26.12 14.05
C THR A 130 10.87 -24.69 14.25
N LEU A 131 10.10 -24.43 15.31
CA LEU A 131 9.65 -23.07 15.62
C LEU A 131 10.83 -22.20 16.06
N GLY A 132 11.76 -22.74 16.86
CA GLY A 132 13.00 -22.02 17.21
C GLY A 132 13.84 -21.65 16.00
N ALA A 133 13.98 -22.56 15.03
CA ALA A 133 14.68 -22.27 13.76
C ALA A 133 13.94 -21.22 12.93
N GLY A 134 12.61 -21.29 12.84
CA GLY A 134 11.79 -20.29 12.16
C GLY A 134 11.94 -18.90 12.78
N LEU A 135 11.86 -18.81 14.11
CA LEU A 135 12.04 -17.55 14.85
C LEU A 135 13.46 -16.98 14.67
N LEU A 136 14.48 -17.82 14.82
CA LEU A 136 15.88 -17.39 14.62
C LEU A 136 16.11 -16.90 13.19
N PHE A 137 15.57 -17.60 12.20
CA PHE A 137 15.77 -17.24 10.80
C PHE A 137 15.10 -15.91 10.45
N THR A 138 13.84 -15.69 10.86
CA THR A 138 13.18 -14.40 10.62
C THR A 138 13.90 -13.25 11.35
N LEU A 139 14.31 -13.44 12.60
CA LEU A 139 15.11 -12.45 13.33
C LEU A 139 16.43 -12.13 12.63
N THR A 140 17.08 -13.15 12.06
CA THR A 140 18.32 -12.97 11.30
C THR A 140 18.10 -12.13 10.05
N ILE A 141 17.02 -12.39 9.29
CA ILE A 141 16.68 -11.60 8.10
C ILE A 141 16.47 -10.13 8.45
N GLU A 142 15.60 -9.85 9.42
CA GLU A 142 15.26 -8.47 9.82
C GLU A 142 16.48 -7.73 10.39
N THR A 143 17.30 -8.40 11.20
CA THR A 143 18.53 -7.81 11.75
C THR A 143 19.54 -7.48 10.65
N LEU A 144 19.72 -8.39 9.68
CA LEU A 144 20.59 -8.14 8.54
C LEU A 144 20.06 -7.01 7.64
N GLN A 145 18.74 -6.92 7.43
CA GLN A 145 18.13 -5.83 6.67
C GLN A 145 18.31 -4.48 7.37
N LEU A 146 18.20 -4.45 8.70
CA LEU A 146 18.46 -3.26 9.51
C LEU A 146 19.94 -2.82 9.40
N ILE A 147 20.88 -3.74 9.61
CA ILE A 147 22.33 -3.44 9.53
C ILE A 147 22.73 -2.98 8.12
N THR A 148 22.14 -3.57 7.07
CA THR A 148 22.47 -3.24 5.68
C THR A 148 21.72 -2.02 5.13
N GLY A 149 20.80 -1.42 5.91
CA GLY A 149 19.99 -0.27 5.48
C GLY A 149 19.06 -0.59 4.31
N ARG A 150 18.64 -1.85 4.16
CA ARG A 150 17.83 -2.33 3.02
C ARG A 150 16.34 -2.48 3.34
N GLY A 151 15.93 -2.16 4.56
CA GLY A 151 14.54 -2.27 4.97
C GLY A 151 14.26 -1.65 6.34
N LEU A 152 12.97 -1.53 6.65
CA LEU A 152 12.47 -1.18 7.97
C LEU A 152 12.44 -2.45 8.82
N PHE A 153 13.01 -2.42 10.02
CA PHE A 153 12.82 -3.51 10.99
C PHE A 153 11.40 -3.43 11.52
N VAL A 154 10.51 -4.31 11.06
CA VAL A 154 9.09 -4.28 11.40
C VAL A 154 8.73 -5.52 12.22
N LEU A 155 8.22 -5.32 13.43
CA LEU A 155 7.87 -6.42 14.33
C LEU A 155 6.82 -7.37 13.72
N ASP A 156 5.94 -6.84 12.87
CA ASP A 156 4.90 -7.60 12.17
C ASP A 156 5.49 -8.62 11.21
N ASP A 157 6.62 -8.31 10.57
CA ASP A 157 7.26 -9.21 9.61
C ASP A 157 7.85 -10.43 10.33
N ILE A 158 8.45 -10.22 11.52
CA ILE A 158 8.85 -11.31 12.43
C ILE A 158 7.66 -12.19 12.79
N PHE A 159 6.56 -11.57 13.21
CA PHE A 159 5.34 -12.27 13.61
C PHE A 159 4.73 -13.08 12.44
N ASN A 160 4.58 -12.46 11.27
CA ASN A 160 4.00 -13.07 10.07
C ASN A 160 4.83 -14.27 9.60
N ASN A 161 6.15 -14.08 9.48
CA ASN A 161 7.07 -15.15 9.12
C ASN A 161 7.02 -16.29 10.14
N PHE A 162 7.03 -15.98 11.43
CA PHE A 162 6.92 -17.01 12.48
C PHE A 162 5.59 -17.76 12.41
N LEU A 163 4.47 -17.07 12.16
CA LEU A 163 3.16 -17.66 11.95
C LEU A 163 3.15 -18.61 10.74
N GLY A 164 3.83 -18.22 9.65
CA GLY A 164 4.09 -19.09 8.50
C GLY A 164 4.79 -20.39 8.89
N ALA A 165 5.86 -20.31 9.69
CA ALA A 165 6.57 -21.51 10.16
C ALA A 165 5.68 -22.40 11.06
N VAL A 166 4.82 -21.80 11.90
CA VAL A 166 3.82 -22.53 12.70
C VAL A 166 2.84 -23.28 11.81
N ILE A 167 2.30 -22.62 10.77
CA ILE A 167 1.39 -23.22 9.78
C ILE A 167 2.08 -24.37 9.06
N GLY A 168 3.29 -24.15 8.53
CA GLY A 168 4.06 -25.18 7.82
C GLY A 168 4.32 -26.43 8.66
N TYR A 169 4.71 -26.23 9.93
CA TYR A 169 4.90 -27.32 10.87
C TYR A 169 3.58 -28.05 11.18
N GLY A 170 2.50 -27.30 11.38
CA GLY A 170 1.16 -27.85 11.55
C GLY A 170 0.73 -28.72 10.38
N LEU A 171 0.90 -28.24 9.14
CA LEU A 171 0.57 -28.98 7.92
C LEU A 171 1.26 -30.34 7.86
N ILE A 172 2.59 -30.38 8.00
CA ILE A 172 3.31 -31.66 7.89
C ILE A 172 3.01 -32.60 9.05
N MET A 173 2.88 -32.09 10.28
CA MET A 173 2.55 -32.93 11.43
C MET A 173 1.12 -33.47 11.35
N GLY A 174 0.17 -32.65 10.88
CA GLY A 174 -1.21 -33.06 10.61
C GLY A 174 -1.25 -34.18 9.58
N LEU A 175 -0.59 -34.00 8.42
CA LEU A 175 -0.51 -35.03 7.38
C LEU A 175 0.10 -36.34 7.89
N LYS A 176 1.25 -36.29 8.58
CA LYS A 176 1.89 -37.48 9.17
C LYS A 176 1.00 -38.18 10.20
N THR A 177 0.15 -37.43 10.91
CA THR A 177 -0.77 -37.99 11.91
C THR A 177 -1.98 -38.65 11.25
N LEU A 178 -2.50 -38.08 10.15
CA LEU A 178 -3.60 -38.64 9.35
C LEU A 178 -3.23 -39.97 8.70
N PHE A 179 -2.03 -40.08 8.11
CA PHE A 179 -1.58 -41.32 7.45
C PHE A 179 -1.36 -42.52 8.39
N ASN A 180 -1.56 -42.35 9.70
CA ASN A 180 -1.35 -43.39 10.71
C ASN A 180 -2.70 -43.85 11.36
N SER A 181 -3.81 -43.69 10.63
CA SER A 181 -5.20 -44.18 10.79
C SER A 181 -5.66 -44.78 12.14
N ARG A 182 -5.88 -43.94 13.16
CA ARG A 182 -6.67 -44.28 14.38
C ARG A 182 -7.60 -43.11 14.75
N ARG A 183 -8.81 -43.34 15.27
CA ARG A 183 -9.81 -42.28 15.58
C ARG A 183 -9.27 -41.15 16.48
N LYS A 184 -8.46 -41.47 17.50
CA LYS A 184 -7.78 -40.46 18.36
C LYS A 184 -6.80 -39.58 17.55
N ARG A 185 -6.24 -40.06 16.45
CA ARG A 185 -5.28 -39.31 15.60
C ARG A 185 -5.95 -38.29 14.68
N VAL A 186 -7.23 -38.46 14.35
CA VAL A 186 -7.99 -37.46 13.58
C VAL A 186 -8.13 -36.16 14.40
N ALA A 187 -8.56 -36.25 15.66
CA ALA A 187 -8.66 -35.09 16.55
C ALA A 187 -7.30 -34.37 16.73
N LEU A 188 -6.21 -35.12 16.89
CA LEU A 188 -4.86 -34.53 16.93
C LEU A 188 -4.47 -33.86 15.60
N SER A 189 -4.89 -34.41 14.46
CA SER A 189 -4.61 -33.81 13.15
C SER A 189 -5.34 -32.49 12.97
N VAL A 190 -6.60 -32.39 13.42
CA VAL A 190 -7.35 -31.12 13.46
C VAL A 190 -6.61 -30.08 14.29
N ALA A 191 -6.07 -30.46 15.45
CA ALA A 191 -5.29 -29.54 16.28
C ALA A 191 -4.04 -29.00 15.54
N TYR A 192 -3.40 -29.82 14.70
CA TYR A 192 -2.25 -29.39 13.89
C TYR A 192 -2.64 -28.49 12.71
N PHE A 193 -3.83 -28.66 12.11
CA PHE A 193 -4.34 -27.78 11.07
C PHE A 193 -4.96 -26.49 11.61
N SER A 194 -5.24 -26.42 12.91
CA SER A 194 -5.90 -25.28 13.54
C SER A 194 -5.21 -23.92 13.30
N PRO A 195 -3.86 -23.77 13.27
CA PRO A 195 -3.25 -22.47 13.00
C PRO A 195 -3.61 -21.92 11.60
N LEU A 196 -3.64 -22.77 10.58
CA LEU A 196 -4.04 -22.36 9.23
C LEU A 196 -5.52 -21.95 9.20
N LEU A 197 -6.39 -22.75 9.81
CA LEU A 197 -7.83 -22.48 9.85
C LEU A 197 -8.14 -21.18 10.61
N ILE A 198 -7.45 -20.92 11.72
CA ILE A 198 -7.58 -19.68 12.48
C ILE A 198 -7.15 -18.48 11.63
N VAL A 199 -6.02 -18.57 10.93
CA VAL A 199 -5.55 -17.47 10.07
C VAL A 199 -6.53 -17.19 8.95
N ILE A 200 -7.04 -18.23 8.26
CA ILE A 200 -8.07 -18.08 7.23
C ILE A 200 -9.33 -17.42 7.82
N LEU A 201 -9.80 -17.93 8.96
CA LEU A 201 -10.99 -17.39 9.62
C LEU A 201 -10.83 -15.91 10.01
N VAL A 202 -9.66 -15.53 10.52
CA VAL A 202 -9.35 -14.14 10.89
C VAL A 202 -9.38 -13.23 9.66
N PHE A 203 -8.69 -13.59 8.57
CA PHE A 203 -8.72 -12.79 7.35
C PHE A 203 -10.14 -12.71 6.76
N VAL A 204 -10.84 -13.84 6.63
CA VAL A 204 -12.22 -13.86 6.15
C VAL A 204 -13.11 -12.96 7.01
N SER A 205 -12.97 -13.01 8.33
CA SER A 205 -13.73 -12.15 9.25
C SER A 205 -13.40 -10.67 9.08
N ILE A 206 -12.12 -10.31 8.89
CA ILE A 206 -11.70 -8.92 8.64
C ILE A 206 -12.31 -8.39 7.33
N PHE A 207 -12.20 -9.16 6.24
CA PHE A 207 -12.74 -8.75 4.95
C PHE A 207 -14.28 -8.72 4.96
N ALA A 208 -14.94 -9.71 5.58
CA ALA A 208 -16.39 -9.73 5.74
C ALA A 208 -16.88 -8.52 6.55
N TYR A 209 -16.22 -8.21 7.67
CA TYR A 209 -16.54 -7.05 8.49
C TYR A 209 -16.38 -5.72 7.71
N TYR A 210 -15.28 -5.57 6.96
CA TYR A 210 -15.14 -4.41 6.08
C TYR A 210 -16.25 -4.32 5.04
N HIS A 211 -16.57 -5.43 4.36
CA HIS A 211 -17.61 -5.44 3.34
C HIS A 211 -19.00 -5.15 3.92
N SER A 212 -19.27 -5.51 5.18
CA SER A 212 -20.53 -5.18 5.85
C SER A 212 -20.67 -3.73 6.30
N LYS A 213 -19.56 -2.98 6.43
CA LYS A 213 -19.66 -1.54 6.76
C LYS A 213 -20.34 -0.78 5.63
N GLU A 214 -21.16 0.21 5.95
CA GLU A 214 -21.70 1.14 4.94
C GLU A 214 -20.54 1.94 4.30
N PHE A 215 -19.80 2.67 5.14
CA PHE A 215 -18.67 3.49 4.71
C PHE A 215 -17.34 2.74 4.75
N GLY A 216 -16.43 3.16 3.88
CA GLY A 216 -15.04 2.73 3.84
C GLY A 216 -14.23 3.27 5.01
N ASN A 217 -12.97 2.85 5.04
CA ASN A 217 -12.00 3.34 6.00
C ASN A 217 -11.28 4.57 5.43
N LEU A 218 -11.01 5.55 6.31
CA LEU A 218 -10.20 6.72 6.00
C LEU A 218 -8.73 6.41 6.27
N HIS A 219 -7.88 6.74 5.29
CA HIS A 219 -6.43 6.50 5.34
C HIS A 219 -5.72 7.34 6.41
N LEU A 220 -6.33 8.45 6.84
CA LEU A 220 -5.84 9.39 7.85
C LEU A 220 -6.00 8.88 9.29
N ASN A 221 -6.65 7.73 9.48
CA ASN A 221 -6.78 7.12 10.80
C ASN A 221 -5.42 6.81 11.40
N TYR A 222 -5.30 7.03 12.70
CA TYR A 222 -4.07 6.73 13.44
C TYR A 222 -3.76 5.23 13.41
N ASN A 223 -2.48 4.91 13.20
CA ASN A 223 -1.99 3.52 13.27
C ASN A 223 -1.68 3.11 14.71
N TYR A 224 -1.33 4.04 15.58
CA TYR A 224 -1.09 3.80 17.00
C TYR A 224 -1.31 5.10 17.76
N LYS A 225 -1.55 4.98 19.06
CA LYS A 225 -1.65 6.16 19.91
C LYS A 225 -0.26 6.77 20.07
N ILE A 226 -0.13 8.05 19.76
CA ILE A 226 1.06 8.82 20.06
C ILE A 226 1.13 9.03 21.58
N ASN A 227 2.34 8.91 22.15
CA ASN A 227 2.53 9.13 23.58
C ASN A 227 2.51 10.63 23.89
N MET A 228 1.45 11.07 24.55
CA MET A 228 1.21 12.49 24.90
C MET A 228 1.63 12.86 26.33
N LYS A 229 2.25 11.95 27.11
CA LYS A 229 2.48 12.16 28.56
C LYS A 229 3.31 13.40 28.91
N ASN A 230 4.29 13.73 28.09
CA ASN A 230 5.20 14.86 28.30
C ASN A 230 4.99 15.96 27.26
N THR A 231 3.81 15.99 26.63
CA THR A 231 3.50 16.92 25.56
C THR A 231 2.72 18.11 26.11
N THR A 232 3.26 19.31 25.98
CA THR A 232 2.53 20.54 26.28
C THR A 232 1.53 20.81 25.17
N THR A 233 0.24 20.80 25.50
CA THR A 233 -0.82 21.10 24.52
C THR A 233 -1.45 22.45 24.85
N VAL A 234 -1.52 23.35 23.87
CA VAL A 234 -2.13 24.67 23.97
C VAL A 234 -3.28 24.75 22.96
N LEU A 235 -4.44 25.20 23.42
CA LEU A 235 -5.61 25.46 22.56
C LEU A 235 -5.82 26.97 22.44
N ASN A 236 -5.54 27.51 21.26
CA ASN A 236 -5.72 28.93 20.93
C ASN A 236 -7.03 29.19 20.16
N ALA A 237 -7.85 28.16 19.95
CA ALA A 237 -9.10 28.22 19.20
C ALA A 237 -10.31 27.95 20.09
N LYS A 238 -11.44 28.61 19.81
CA LYS A 238 -12.73 28.29 20.41
C LYS A 238 -13.33 27.09 19.67
N LEU A 239 -13.52 25.98 20.37
CA LEU A 239 -14.13 24.76 19.82
C LEU A 239 -15.63 24.74 20.06
N ASN A 240 -16.36 24.14 19.13
CA ASN A 240 -17.78 23.84 19.26
C ASN A 240 -18.00 22.51 20.02
N ASP A 241 -18.83 22.54 21.05
CA ASP A 241 -19.22 21.37 21.84
C ASP A 241 -20.46 20.66 21.30
N GLN A 242 -21.21 21.31 20.40
CA GLN A 242 -22.43 20.76 19.81
C GLN A 242 -22.14 19.85 18.63
N ARG A 243 -22.80 18.69 18.63
CA ARG A 243 -22.88 17.80 17.49
C ARG A 243 -23.81 18.40 16.44
N LYS A 244 -23.38 18.36 15.17
CA LYS A 244 -24.12 18.92 14.04
C LYS A 244 -24.27 17.88 12.94
N SER A 245 -25.35 17.99 12.18
CA SER A 245 -25.56 17.16 10.99
C SER A 245 -24.86 17.79 9.79
N PHE A 246 -24.12 16.97 9.04
CA PHE A 246 -23.46 17.38 7.80
C PHE A 246 -23.68 16.32 6.71
N PRO A 247 -23.69 16.72 5.44
CA PRO A 247 -23.85 15.80 4.33
C PRO A 247 -22.63 14.88 4.18
N ILE A 248 -22.88 13.62 3.87
CA ILE A 248 -21.92 12.72 3.21
C ILE A 248 -22.23 12.72 1.72
N TYR A 249 -21.17 12.71 0.91
CA TYR A 249 -21.28 12.60 -0.53
C TYR A 249 -20.65 11.29 -1.03
N GLN A 250 -20.88 10.96 -2.29
CA GLN A 250 -20.32 9.78 -2.94
C GLN A 250 -19.75 10.15 -4.30
N ALA A 251 -18.56 9.63 -4.59
CA ALA A 251 -17.87 9.82 -5.85
C ALA A 251 -18.54 9.03 -6.97
N PRO A 252 -18.37 9.45 -8.24
CA PRO A 252 -18.75 8.60 -9.36
C PRO A 252 -17.91 7.32 -9.32
N THR A 253 -18.56 6.17 -9.38
CA THR A 253 -17.88 4.87 -9.32
C THR A 253 -17.59 4.36 -10.72
N TYR A 254 -16.32 3.99 -10.98
CA TYR A 254 -15.91 3.46 -12.27
C TYR A 254 -15.61 1.97 -12.17
N THR A 255 -16.17 1.21 -13.11
CA THR A 255 -15.74 -0.16 -13.38
C THR A 255 -14.61 -0.14 -14.40
N LYS A 256 -13.95 -1.29 -14.60
CA LYS A 256 -12.95 -1.42 -15.67
C LYS A 256 -13.54 -1.09 -17.04
N THR A 257 -14.81 -1.45 -17.28
CA THR A 257 -15.49 -1.17 -18.54
C THR A 257 -15.76 0.32 -18.70
N THR A 258 -16.42 0.96 -17.73
CA THR A 258 -16.75 2.38 -17.82
C THR A 258 -15.52 3.30 -17.84
N ALA A 259 -14.43 2.91 -17.16
CA ALA A 259 -13.15 3.63 -17.27
C ALA A 259 -12.51 3.48 -18.65
N THR A 260 -12.71 2.33 -19.31
CA THR A 260 -12.20 2.08 -20.67
C THR A 260 -12.99 2.86 -21.69
N ASP A 261 -14.31 2.90 -21.55
CA ASP A 261 -15.19 3.70 -22.41
C ASP A 261 -14.84 5.18 -22.28
N PHE A 262 -14.70 5.68 -21.05
CA PHE A 262 -14.23 7.04 -20.79
C PHE A 262 -12.87 7.36 -21.45
N ALA A 263 -11.89 6.47 -21.35
CA ALA A 263 -10.58 6.69 -21.98
C ALA A 263 -10.67 6.70 -23.51
N LYS A 264 -11.49 5.84 -24.12
CA LYS A 264 -11.73 5.82 -25.57
C LYS A 264 -12.39 7.11 -26.05
N ASP A 265 -13.41 7.56 -25.33
CA ASP A 265 -14.09 8.83 -25.63
C ASP A 265 -13.12 10.00 -25.51
N PHE A 266 -12.28 10.01 -24.47
CA PHE A 266 -11.23 11.02 -24.27
C PHE A 266 -10.24 11.06 -25.45
N PHE A 267 -9.67 9.92 -25.85
CA PHE A 267 -8.74 9.86 -26.99
C PHE A 267 -9.41 10.24 -28.31
N SER A 268 -10.66 9.84 -28.51
CA SER A 268 -11.42 10.18 -29.72
C SER A 268 -11.68 11.69 -29.82
N ASN A 269 -11.97 12.35 -28.69
CA ASN A 269 -12.19 13.81 -28.64
C ASN A 269 -10.94 14.60 -29.05
N ILE A 270 -9.75 14.11 -28.68
CA ILE A 270 -8.48 14.71 -29.09
C ILE A 270 -7.94 14.15 -30.42
N GLN A 271 -8.79 13.46 -31.19
CA GLN A 271 -8.49 12.94 -32.53
C GLN A 271 -7.30 11.95 -32.57
N VAL A 272 -7.05 11.24 -31.47
CA VAL A 272 -6.03 10.19 -31.40
C VAL A 272 -6.63 8.88 -31.90
N ASP A 273 -5.96 8.22 -32.84
CA ASP A 273 -6.36 6.91 -33.36
C ASP A 273 -6.21 5.82 -32.28
N ILE A 274 -7.32 5.20 -31.90
CA ILE A 274 -7.38 4.18 -30.84
C ILE A 274 -7.23 2.74 -31.35
N GLU A 275 -6.89 2.52 -32.63
CA GLU A 275 -6.68 1.17 -33.18
C GLU A 275 -5.68 0.33 -32.35
N GLU A 276 -4.57 0.94 -31.92
CA GLU A 276 -3.54 0.29 -31.09
C GLU A 276 -3.65 0.61 -29.59
N LEU A 277 -4.88 0.78 -29.07
CA LEU A 277 -5.10 1.03 -27.64
C LEU A 277 -4.68 -0.16 -26.76
N GLU A 278 -3.61 0.03 -25.99
CA GLU A 278 -3.11 -0.89 -24.97
C GLU A 278 -3.76 -0.57 -23.60
N VAL A 279 -4.43 -1.57 -22.99
CA VAL A 279 -4.97 -1.45 -21.63
C VAL A 279 -4.09 -2.18 -20.63
N ILE A 280 -3.53 -1.42 -19.68
CA ILE A 280 -2.63 -1.90 -18.64
C ILE A 280 -3.39 -1.87 -17.29
N PRO A 281 -3.89 -3.01 -16.81
CA PRO A 281 -4.75 -3.04 -15.63
C PRO A 281 -3.95 -2.97 -14.32
N TYR A 282 -4.47 -2.19 -13.37
CA TYR A 282 -4.10 -2.23 -11.96
C TYR A 282 -5.34 -2.53 -11.10
N SER A 283 -5.15 -2.70 -9.80
CA SER A 283 -6.25 -3.06 -8.89
C SER A 283 -7.26 -1.94 -8.66
N ILE A 284 -6.80 -0.68 -8.67
CA ILE A 284 -7.59 0.52 -8.36
C ILE A 284 -7.63 1.54 -9.51
N ALA A 285 -7.00 1.21 -10.63
CA ALA A 285 -6.89 2.08 -11.80
C ALA A 285 -6.56 1.24 -13.03
N ALA A 286 -6.67 1.84 -14.21
CA ALA A 286 -6.06 1.34 -15.43
C ALA A 286 -5.22 2.44 -16.06
N VAL A 287 -4.17 2.03 -16.77
CA VAL A 287 -3.42 2.90 -17.68
C VAL A 287 -3.79 2.50 -19.10
N TYR A 288 -4.17 3.47 -19.90
CA TYR A 288 -4.55 3.36 -21.29
C TYR A 288 -3.45 4.02 -22.11
N ARG A 289 -2.82 3.27 -22.98
CA ARG A 289 -1.73 3.76 -23.82
C ARG A 289 -2.11 3.64 -25.28
N VAL A 290 -1.88 4.70 -26.03
CA VAL A 290 -1.96 4.68 -27.49
C VAL A 290 -0.58 5.02 -28.04
N ARG A 291 -0.17 4.30 -29.07
CA ARG A 291 1.03 4.63 -29.86
C ARG A 291 0.57 4.96 -31.27
N ASP A 292 0.73 6.21 -31.64
CA ASP A 292 0.63 6.65 -33.01
C ASP A 292 2.02 6.51 -33.69
N HIS A 293 2.09 6.59 -35.00
CA HIS A 293 3.32 6.47 -35.80
C HIS A 293 4.45 7.40 -35.32
N TYR A 294 4.11 8.54 -34.71
CA TYR A 294 5.06 9.56 -34.29
C TYR A 294 5.08 9.81 -32.78
N ASN A 295 4.07 9.35 -32.03
CA ASN A 295 3.85 9.80 -30.67
C ASN A 295 3.27 8.71 -29.75
N THR A 296 3.43 8.89 -28.45
CA THR A 296 2.79 8.04 -27.43
C THR A 296 1.92 8.89 -26.53
N TYR A 297 0.75 8.37 -26.20
CA TYR A 297 -0.17 8.97 -25.23
C TYR A 297 -0.39 7.98 -24.10
N ASN A 298 -0.41 8.47 -22.85
CA ASN A 298 -0.83 7.69 -21.70
C ASN A 298 -1.96 8.41 -20.96
N MET A 299 -2.98 7.66 -20.57
CA MET A 299 -4.02 8.12 -19.65
C MET A 299 -4.14 7.14 -18.49
N ARG A 300 -4.10 7.61 -17.24
CA ARG A 300 -4.38 6.79 -16.06
C ARG A 300 -5.70 7.22 -15.46
N VAL A 301 -6.64 6.29 -15.30
CA VAL A 301 -7.97 6.56 -14.71
C VAL A 301 -8.11 5.79 -13.40
N ASN A 302 -8.44 6.48 -12.30
CA ASN A 302 -8.71 5.89 -11.00
C ASN A 302 -10.17 5.40 -10.92
N PHE A 303 -10.36 4.16 -10.46
CA PHE A 303 -11.69 3.54 -10.41
C PHE A 303 -12.57 4.07 -9.27
N LEU A 304 -11.95 4.65 -8.24
CA LEU A 304 -12.62 5.02 -6.99
C LEU A 304 -13.47 6.29 -7.15
N ASP A 305 -13.00 7.26 -7.94
CA ASP A 305 -13.61 8.58 -8.09
C ASP A 305 -13.58 9.13 -9.52
N GLY A 306 -13.02 8.39 -10.47
CA GLY A 306 -12.90 8.84 -11.86
C GLY A 306 -11.80 9.86 -12.11
N SER A 307 -11.04 10.27 -11.09
CA SER A 307 -9.89 11.16 -11.28
C SER A 307 -8.88 10.52 -12.24
N TYR A 308 -8.22 11.34 -13.05
CA TYR A 308 -7.35 10.84 -14.09
C TYR A 308 -6.14 11.75 -14.35
N SER A 309 -5.13 11.18 -14.99
CA SER A 309 -4.02 11.93 -15.58
C SER A 309 -3.87 11.56 -17.04
N PHE A 310 -3.47 12.52 -17.86
CA PHE A 310 -3.15 12.34 -19.27
C PHE A 310 -1.77 12.93 -19.56
N THR A 311 -1.02 12.28 -20.45
CA THR A 311 0.29 12.71 -20.90
C THR A 311 0.46 12.40 -22.37
N ASP A 312 0.75 13.43 -23.14
CA ASP A 312 1.25 13.40 -24.50
C ASP A 312 2.80 13.43 -24.44
N PHE A 313 3.46 12.36 -24.89
CA PHE A 313 4.92 12.22 -24.80
C PHE A 313 5.69 13.03 -25.86
N SER A 314 5.01 13.70 -26.80
CA SER A 314 5.65 14.71 -27.65
C SER A 314 6.27 15.84 -26.82
N MET A 315 5.87 16.01 -25.55
CA MET A 315 6.53 16.91 -24.60
C MET A 315 8.05 16.71 -24.42
N HIS A 316 8.60 15.58 -24.89
CA HIS A 316 10.03 15.31 -24.87
C HIS A 316 10.74 15.61 -26.20
N GLU A 317 10.03 16.10 -27.21
CA GLU A 317 10.62 16.56 -28.45
C GLU A 317 11.48 17.81 -28.20
N PRO A 318 12.68 17.92 -28.81
CA PRO A 318 13.63 19.00 -28.49
C PRO A 318 13.10 20.41 -28.73
N ASP A 319 12.21 20.60 -29.69
CA ASP A 319 11.68 21.90 -30.11
C ASP A 319 10.42 22.32 -29.33
N LEU A 320 9.85 21.40 -28.54
CA LEU A 320 8.68 21.65 -27.73
C LEU A 320 9.09 22.08 -26.32
N ILE A 321 8.77 23.32 -25.99
CA ILE A 321 9.05 23.90 -24.66
C ILE A 321 7.76 24.40 -24.03
N PRO A 322 7.62 24.29 -22.69
CA PRO A 322 6.50 24.88 -21.99
C PRO A 322 6.42 26.39 -22.22
N MET A 323 5.21 26.90 -22.43
CA MET A 323 4.97 28.30 -22.79
C MET A 323 3.92 28.93 -21.88
N GLU A 324 4.15 30.20 -21.52
CA GLU A 324 3.15 30.97 -20.78
C GLU A 324 1.99 31.41 -21.67
N THR A 325 0.78 31.41 -21.12
CA THR A 325 -0.44 31.83 -21.80
C THR A 325 -1.46 32.40 -20.80
N GLU A 326 -2.56 32.92 -21.31
CA GLU A 326 -3.66 33.48 -20.52
C GLU A 326 -4.70 32.41 -20.17
N GLU A 327 -5.42 32.60 -19.07
CA GLU A 327 -6.45 31.67 -18.59
C GLU A 327 -7.51 31.36 -19.66
N ALA A 328 -7.97 32.38 -20.40
CA ALA A 328 -8.98 32.22 -21.45
C ALA A 328 -8.55 31.26 -22.56
N VAL A 329 -7.26 31.28 -22.94
CA VAL A 329 -6.69 30.38 -23.96
C VAL A 329 -6.63 28.95 -23.44
N LEU A 330 -6.31 28.77 -22.15
CA LEU A 330 -6.28 27.45 -21.52
C LEU A 330 -7.68 26.85 -21.42
N ILE A 331 -8.68 27.63 -21.00
CA ILE A 331 -10.08 27.19 -20.95
C ILE A 331 -10.54 26.73 -22.33
N GLN A 332 -10.27 27.52 -23.38
CA GLN A 332 -10.58 27.12 -24.76
C GLN A 332 -9.83 25.84 -25.17
N SER A 333 -8.58 25.68 -24.74
CA SER A 333 -7.79 24.47 -25.04
C SER A 333 -8.34 23.23 -24.32
N LEU A 334 -8.91 23.40 -23.13
CA LEU A 334 -9.52 22.34 -22.32
C LEU A 334 -10.82 21.81 -22.89
N ASP A 335 -11.55 22.60 -23.70
CA ASP A 335 -12.74 22.16 -24.42
C ASP A 335 -12.45 20.97 -25.33
N ASN A 336 -11.26 20.92 -25.95
CA ASN A 336 -10.81 19.79 -26.77
C ASN A 336 -10.70 18.48 -25.98
N PHE A 337 -10.51 18.57 -24.67
CA PHE A 337 -10.43 17.42 -23.76
C PHE A 337 -11.78 17.11 -23.09
N GLY A 338 -12.82 17.90 -23.38
CA GLY A 338 -14.12 17.81 -22.72
C GLY A 338 -14.08 18.18 -21.23
N ILE A 339 -13.15 19.05 -20.83
CA ILE A 339 -12.97 19.45 -19.43
C ILE A 339 -13.61 20.81 -19.20
N ILE A 340 -14.56 20.86 -18.27
CA ILE A 340 -15.25 22.09 -17.87
C ILE A 340 -14.71 22.53 -16.51
N ILE A 341 -14.28 23.79 -16.43
CA ILE A 341 -13.83 24.41 -15.18
C ILE A 341 -15.04 24.94 -14.41
N PRO A 342 -15.17 24.62 -13.11
CA PRO A 342 -16.22 25.20 -12.26
C PRO A 342 -16.09 26.73 -12.16
N GLU A 343 -17.21 27.46 -12.18
CA GLU A 343 -17.23 28.93 -12.22
C GLU A 343 -16.52 29.59 -11.02
N GLY A 344 -16.56 28.95 -9.85
CA GLY A 344 -15.93 29.41 -8.61
C GLY A 344 -14.49 28.93 -8.42
N ALA A 345 -13.89 28.28 -9.42
CA ALA A 345 -12.52 27.77 -9.31
C ALA A 345 -11.49 28.89 -9.23
N SER A 346 -10.52 28.76 -8.31
CA SER A 346 -9.39 29.67 -8.19
C SER A 346 -8.26 29.25 -9.14
N PHE A 347 -7.82 30.17 -10.00
CA PHE A 347 -6.75 29.97 -10.97
C PHE A 347 -5.36 30.35 -10.43
N PHE A 348 -4.35 29.54 -10.76
CA PHE A 348 -2.96 29.73 -10.37
C PHE A 348 -2.01 29.44 -11.53
N GLY A 349 -1.03 30.31 -11.75
CA GLY A 349 0.11 30.08 -12.63
C GLY A 349 1.41 29.90 -11.85
N TYR A 350 2.16 28.84 -12.15
CA TYR A 350 3.42 28.50 -11.46
C TYR A 350 4.67 28.74 -12.32
N GLY A 351 4.49 29.23 -13.55
CA GLY A 351 5.56 29.39 -14.53
C GLY A 351 5.94 28.09 -15.25
N ASN A 352 6.77 28.21 -16.28
CA ASN A 352 7.11 27.13 -17.20
C ASN A 352 5.86 26.44 -17.77
N GLY A 353 4.83 27.21 -18.14
CA GLY A 353 3.57 26.70 -18.70
C GLY A 353 2.72 25.86 -17.75
N ASN A 354 3.03 25.84 -16.44
CA ASN A 354 2.26 25.08 -15.44
C ASN A 354 1.13 25.93 -14.86
N TYR A 355 -0.09 25.39 -14.92
CA TYR A 355 -1.29 26.04 -14.41
C TYR A 355 -2.13 25.10 -13.57
N ALA A 356 -2.90 25.66 -12.64
CA ALA A 356 -3.87 24.91 -11.86
C ALA A 356 -5.16 25.68 -11.59
N TRP A 357 -6.25 24.93 -11.46
CA TRP A 357 -7.53 25.37 -10.91
C TRP A 357 -7.83 24.56 -9.67
N ASN A 358 -8.20 25.23 -8.57
CA ASN A 358 -8.72 24.59 -7.36
C ASN A 358 -10.17 24.99 -7.17
N ALA A 359 -11.07 24.04 -7.01
CA ALA A 359 -12.48 24.31 -6.79
C ALA A 359 -12.98 23.60 -5.54
N THR A 360 -13.81 24.29 -4.77
CA THR A 360 -14.65 23.70 -3.73
C THR A 360 -16.00 24.41 -3.80
N GLU A 361 -16.96 23.80 -4.49
CA GLU A 361 -18.31 24.36 -4.69
C GLU A 361 -19.35 23.48 -4.02
N TYR A 362 -20.21 24.12 -3.22
CA TYR A 362 -21.29 23.45 -2.51
C TYR A 362 -22.63 23.73 -3.19
N SER A 363 -23.39 22.66 -3.41
CA SER A 363 -24.80 22.69 -3.80
C SER A 363 -25.61 21.85 -2.80
N ASP A 364 -26.94 21.96 -2.85
CA ASP A 364 -27.83 21.14 -2.02
C ASP A 364 -27.67 19.64 -2.31
N ASP A 365 -27.40 19.29 -3.58
CA ASP A 365 -27.37 17.91 -4.07
C ASP A 365 -25.96 17.37 -4.37
N PHE A 366 -24.95 18.23 -4.45
CA PHE A 366 -23.58 17.81 -4.78
C PHE A 366 -22.52 18.75 -4.21
N ILE A 367 -21.28 18.28 -4.19
CA ILE A 367 -20.08 19.09 -3.99
C ILE A 367 -19.13 18.83 -5.15
N ILE A 368 -18.55 19.89 -5.71
CA ILE A 368 -17.41 19.77 -6.63
C ILE A 368 -16.17 20.11 -5.81
N ASP A 369 -15.21 19.20 -5.74
CA ASP A 369 -13.99 19.43 -4.98
C ASP A 369 -12.76 18.85 -5.69
N GLY A 370 -11.61 19.48 -5.46
CA GLY A 370 -10.30 19.03 -5.95
C GLY A 370 -9.60 20.05 -6.83
N SER A 371 -8.72 19.56 -7.70
CA SER A 371 -7.91 20.42 -8.57
C SER A 371 -7.64 19.83 -9.94
N LEU A 372 -7.48 20.72 -10.91
CA LEU A 372 -6.99 20.43 -12.25
C LEU A 372 -5.62 21.07 -12.41
N ASN A 373 -4.63 20.32 -12.91
CA ASN A 373 -3.32 20.85 -13.24
C ASN A 373 -3.01 20.54 -14.70
N VAL A 374 -2.45 21.51 -15.42
CA VAL A 374 -2.09 21.37 -16.83
C VAL A 374 -0.71 21.93 -17.13
N VAL A 375 -0.10 21.43 -18.21
CA VAL A 375 1.14 22.00 -18.77
C VAL A 375 0.94 22.35 -20.23
N TYR A 376 1.12 23.63 -20.57
CA TYR A 376 0.92 24.21 -21.89
C TYR A 376 2.25 24.44 -22.62
N TYR A 377 2.26 24.21 -23.94
CA TYR A 377 3.47 24.23 -24.77
C TYR A 377 3.39 25.25 -25.91
N ASN A 378 4.56 25.57 -26.47
CA ASN A 378 4.74 26.53 -27.57
C ASN A 378 4.09 26.12 -28.91
N ASP A 379 3.58 24.89 -29.04
CA ASP A 379 2.74 24.45 -30.16
C ASP A 379 1.25 24.74 -29.94
N ASN A 380 0.92 25.50 -28.88
CA ASN A 380 -0.42 25.86 -28.44
C ASN A 380 -1.28 24.68 -27.95
N THR A 381 -0.66 23.60 -27.46
CA THR A 381 -1.38 22.43 -26.94
C THR A 381 -1.07 22.15 -25.47
N ILE A 382 -1.99 21.43 -24.81
CA ILE A 382 -1.79 20.89 -23.47
C ILE A 382 -1.20 19.49 -23.59
N LYS A 383 -0.02 19.27 -23.00
CA LYS A 383 0.68 17.98 -23.05
C LYS A 383 0.52 17.14 -21.80
N HIS A 384 0.16 17.76 -20.68
CA HIS A 384 -0.05 17.05 -19.43
C HIS A 384 -1.30 17.57 -18.74
N ILE A 385 -2.12 16.65 -18.24
CA ILE A 385 -3.32 16.94 -17.44
C ILE A 385 -3.28 16.05 -16.21
N SER A 386 -3.54 16.62 -15.04
CA SER A 386 -3.87 15.88 -13.82
C SER A 386 -5.18 16.43 -13.28
N ASN A 387 -6.27 15.70 -13.50
CA ASN A 387 -7.62 16.09 -13.13
C ASN A 387 -8.11 15.30 -11.92
N SER A 388 -8.30 16.02 -10.82
CA SER A 388 -8.92 15.55 -9.58
C SER A 388 -10.14 16.38 -9.20
N LEU A 389 -10.67 17.21 -10.11
CA LEU A 389 -11.98 17.85 -9.93
C LEU A 389 -13.06 16.78 -10.05
N VAL A 390 -13.72 16.47 -8.94
CA VAL A 390 -14.74 15.43 -8.87
C VAL A 390 -16.04 16.01 -8.33
N THR A 391 -17.14 15.69 -9.01
CA THR A 391 -18.49 15.98 -8.52
C THR A 391 -18.98 14.82 -7.67
N TYR A 392 -19.08 15.03 -6.37
CA TYR A 392 -19.62 14.06 -5.43
C TYR A 392 -21.10 14.33 -5.18
N LYS A 393 -21.96 13.31 -5.32
CA LYS A 393 -23.41 13.44 -5.10
C LYS A 393 -23.76 13.24 -3.64
N LYS A 394 -24.65 14.06 -3.09
CA LYS A 394 -25.11 13.95 -1.71
C LYS A 394 -25.83 12.62 -1.52
N VAL A 395 -25.48 11.91 -0.45
CA VAL A 395 -26.12 10.65 -0.07
C VAL A 395 -27.16 10.91 1.01
N ARG A 396 -26.74 11.49 2.13
CA ARG A 396 -27.57 11.83 3.30
C ARG A 396 -26.79 12.67 4.30
N ASP A 397 -27.50 13.29 5.22
CA ASP A 397 -26.88 13.94 6.37
C ASP A 397 -26.58 12.92 7.48
N VAL A 398 -25.48 13.16 8.20
CA VAL A 398 -25.02 12.35 9.33
C VAL A 398 -24.69 13.23 10.51
N LEU A 399 -25.01 12.75 11.71
CA LEU A 399 -24.60 13.41 12.95
C LEU A 399 -23.10 13.20 13.17
N LEU A 400 -22.35 14.29 13.27
CA LEU A 400 -20.92 14.27 13.56
C LEU A 400 -20.67 14.36 15.06
N LYS A 401 -19.51 13.85 15.51
CA LYS A 401 -18.98 14.21 16.83
C LYS A 401 -18.64 15.70 16.87
N SER A 402 -18.60 16.32 18.05
CA SER A 402 -18.27 17.74 18.15
C SER A 402 -16.76 18.01 17.99
N GLU A 403 -16.38 19.27 17.77
CA GLU A 403 -14.97 19.66 17.68
C GLU A 403 -14.23 19.39 19.00
N GLU A 404 -14.89 19.54 20.14
CA GLU A 404 -14.34 19.15 21.44
C GLU A 404 -14.10 17.64 21.56
N GLU A 405 -15.00 16.81 21.03
CA GLU A 405 -14.82 15.35 21.00
C GLU A 405 -13.64 14.95 20.12
N ALA A 406 -13.50 15.58 18.95
CA ALA A 406 -12.35 15.40 18.08
C ALA A 406 -11.04 15.87 18.72
N TYR A 407 -11.07 17.00 19.45
CA TYR A 407 -9.90 17.49 20.20
C TYR A 407 -9.50 16.53 21.33
N LYS A 408 -10.44 15.91 22.02
CA LYS A 408 -10.15 14.86 23.03
C LYS A 408 -9.43 13.65 22.41
N GLU A 409 -9.65 13.36 21.14
CA GLU A 409 -8.87 12.32 20.43
C GLU A 409 -7.42 12.75 20.21
N ILE A 410 -7.16 14.02 19.88
CA ILE A 410 -5.80 14.57 19.80
C ILE A 410 -5.09 14.45 21.14
N LEU A 411 -5.74 14.86 22.24
CA LEU A 411 -5.18 14.74 23.59
C LEU A 411 -4.90 13.27 23.98
N ALA A 412 -5.69 12.33 23.46
CA ALA A 412 -5.48 10.90 23.64
C ALA A 412 -4.44 10.28 22.69
N GLY A 413 -3.79 11.11 21.86
CA GLY A 413 -2.79 10.68 20.87
C GLY A 413 -3.36 9.91 19.69
N LYS A 414 -4.67 10.00 19.42
CA LYS A 414 -5.38 9.24 18.39
C LYS A 414 -5.38 9.97 17.04
N PHE A 415 -4.20 10.34 16.54
CA PHE A 415 -4.05 10.97 15.23
C PHE A 415 -2.81 10.46 14.51
N GLN A 416 -2.76 10.64 13.19
CA GLN A 416 -1.60 10.28 12.39
C GLN A 416 -0.58 11.43 12.37
N TYR A 417 0.68 11.11 12.58
CA TYR A 417 1.81 12.05 12.47
C TYR A 417 2.92 11.38 11.66
N LEU A 418 3.24 11.97 10.49
CA LEU A 418 4.08 11.33 9.47
C LEU A 418 5.59 11.40 9.77
N TYR A 419 6.01 12.25 10.72
CA TYR A 419 7.41 12.34 11.14
C TYR A 419 7.71 11.27 12.20
N PHE A 420 8.00 10.05 11.71
CA PHE A 420 8.45 8.94 12.54
C PHE A 420 9.72 9.30 13.32
N GLY A 421 9.73 8.98 14.62
CA GLY A 421 10.93 9.10 15.47
C GLY A 421 11.04 10.38 16.30
N ASN A 422 10.24 11.41 16.01
CA ASN A 422 10.24 12.64 16.81
C ASN A 422 9.27 12.54 17.99
N THR A 423 9.77 12.73 19.20
CA THR A 423 8.95 13.04 20.37
C THR A 423 8.19 14.34 20.13
N ILE A 424 6.88 14.31 20.37
CA ILE A 424 6.06 15.52 20.35
C ILE A 424 6.19 16.20 21.71
N ASN A 425 6.95 17.29 21.76
CA ASN A 425 7.17 18.07 22.97
C ASN A 425 6.06 19.12 23.16
N SER A 426 5.61 19.74 22.07
CA SER A 426 4.54 20.74 22.08
C SER A 426 3.57 20.56 20.92
N ILE A 427 2.29 20.85 21.19
CA ILE A 427 1.24 21.01 20.19
C ILE A 427 0.47 22.30 20.51
N ALA A 428 0.41 23.23 19.57
CA ALA A 428 -0.49 24.38 19.64
C ALA A 428 -1.58 24.24 18.57
N ILE A 429 -2.85 24.32 18.96
CA ILE A 429 -3.99 24.30 18.03
C ILE A 429 -4.48 25.73 17.81
N HIS A 430 -4.45 26.17 16.55
CA HIS A 430 -4.78 27.53 16.16
C HIS A 430 -6.18 27.68 15.57
N GLY A 431 -6.74 26.58 15.06
CA GLY A 431 -8.08 26.56 14.48
C GLY A 431 -8.51 25.16 14.09
N VAL A 432 -9.81 25.02 13.85
CA VAL A 432 -10.41 23.81 13.31
C VAL A 432 -11.35 24.20 12.19
N GLU A 433 -11.33 23.44 11.11
CA GLU A 433 -12.29 23.57 10.02
C GLU A 433 -12.78 22.19 9.60
N LEU A 434 -14.03 22.14 9.13
CA LEU A 434 -14.58 20.93 8.53
C LEU A 434 -14.06 20.84 7.09
N SER A 435 -13.52 19.68 6.76
CA SER A 435 -13.05 19.32 5.43
C SER A 435 -13.69 18.00 5.03
N TYR A 436 -13.47 17.56 3.79
CA TYR A 436 -13.88 16.24 3.34
C TYR A 436 -12.69 15.40 2.90
N GLN A 437 -12.86 14.07 2.95
CA GLN A 437 -11.86 13.09 2.53
C GLN A 437 -12.55 11.87 1.93
N LEU A 438 -11.98 11.38 0.81
CA LEU A 438 -12.46 10.19 0.14
C LEU A 438 -12.04 8.94 0.90
N ASP A 439 -13.03 8.10 1.20
CA ASP A 439 -12.81 6.82 1.86
C ASP A 439 -12.51 5.69 0.87
N SER A 440 -12.15 4.53 1.40
CA SER A 440 -11.81 3.34 0.58
C SER A 440 -12.99 2.65 -0.12
N LYS A 441 -14.22 3.19 -0.01
CA LYS A 441 -15.42 2.75 -0.72
C LYS A 441 -16.00 3.82 -1.65
N GLY A 442 -15.37 4.98 -1.76
CA GLY A 442 -15.81 6.07 -2.64
C GLY A 442 -16.77 7.05 -1.99
N PHE A 443 -16.97 7.01 -0.67
CA PHE A 443 -17.72 8.06 0.03
C PHE A 443 -16.79 9.19 0.44
N TYR A 444 -17.24 10.42 0.20
CA TYR A 444 -16.59 11.64 0.62
C TYR A 444 -17.10 12.02 2.00
N GLN A 445 -16.29 11.71 3.01
CA GLN A 445 -16.66 11.82 4.41
C GLN A 445 -16.13 13.10 5.04
N PRO A 446 -16.88 13.73 5.96
CA PRO A 446 -16.42 14.87 6.72
C PRO A 446 -15.31 14.49 7.71
N VAL A 447 -14.29 15.34 7.80
CA VAL A 447 -13.17 15.25 8.73
C VAL A 447 -12.90 16.62 9.36
N TYR A 448 -12.51 16.64 10.62
CA TYR A 448 -12.00 17.86 11.26
C TYR A 448 -10.53 18.02 10.93
N MET A 449 -10.18 19.13 10.29
CA MET A 449 -8.81 19.55 10.07
C MET A 449 -8.43 20.58 11.12
N PHE A 450 -7.54 20.19 12.03
CA PHE A 450 -6.95 21.09 13.02
C PHE A 450 -5.68 21.72 12.46
N LYS A 451 -5.66 23.04 12.34
CA LYS A 451 -4.46 23.83 12.04
C LYS A 451 -3.63 23.91 13.31
N CYS A 452 -2.41 23.41 13.27
CA CYS A 452 -1.58 23.30 14.47
C CYS A 452 -0.11 23.53 14.20
N THR A 453 0.63 23.80 15.27
CA THR A 453 2.09 23.81 15.29
C THR A 453 2.55 22.69 16.20
N ILE A 454 3.34 21.76 15.68
CA ILE A 454 3.94 20.65 16.44
C ILE A 454 5.45 20.86 16.45
N ASN A 455 6.05 20.99 17.65
CA ASN A 455 7.48 21.28 17.81
C ASN A 455 7.95 22.42 16.88
N ASP A 456 7.23 23.54 16.91
CA ASP A 456 7.51 24.75 16.10
C ASP A 456 7.37 24.58 14.58
N MET A 457 6.86 23.43 14.10
CA MET A 457 6.54 23.21 12.69
C MET A 457 5.03 23.28 12.45
N GLU A 458 4.61 24.12 11.50
CA GLU A 458 3.22 24.16 11.06
C GLU A 458 2.81 22.84 10.40
N THR A 459 1.63 22.35 10.79
CA THR A 459 1.08 21.09 10.28
C THR A 459 -0.43 21.04 10.47
N ARG A 460 -1.03 19.96 9.99
CA ARG A 460 -2.46 19.71 10.06
C ARG A 460 -2.71 18.35 10.68
N ILE A 461 -3.61 18.30 11.66
CA ILE A 461 -4.11 17.04 12.21
C ILE A 461 -5.51 16.81 11.67
N TYR A 462 -5.73 15.64 11.07
CA TYR A 462 -7.04 15.24 10.57
C TYR A 462 -7.67 14.20 11.50
N ILE A 463 -8.91 14.45 11.91
CA ILE A 463 -9.71 13.54 12.73
C ILE A 463 -11.01 13.22 12.00
N PRO A 464 -11.34 11.93 11.72
CA PRO A 464 -12.63 11.56 11.15
C PRO A 464 -13.80 12.11 11.97
N ALA A 465 -14.78 12.76 11.34
CA ALA A 465 -15.86 13.42 12.08
C ALA A 465 -17.06 12.50 12.40
N LEU A 466 -17.17 11.36 11.71
CA LEU A 466 -18.21 10.36 11.99
C LEU A 466 -18.04 9.73 13.39
N LEU A 467 -19.18 9.43 14.02
CA LEU A 467 -19.28 8.81 15.35
C LEU A 467 -18.87 7.32 15.36
#